data_AF-A0A533SJC0-F1
#
_entry.id   AF-A0A533SJC0-F1
#
_cell.length_a   1.000
_cell.length_b   1.000
_cell.length_c   1.000
_cell.angle_alpha   90.00
_cell.angle_beta   90.00
_cell.angle_gamma   90.00
#
_symmetry.space_group_name_H-M   'P 1'
#
loop_
_entity.id
_entity.type
_entity.pdbx_description
1 polymer ?
#
loop_
_entity_poly.entity_id
_entity_poly.type
_entity_poly.pdbx_seq_one_letter_code
_entity_poly.pdbx_strand_id
1 'polypeptide(L)'
;MTLDMIAVGGVFYVRVVKTDPPVLSMFLPLGLEKWVGGVGFSHLHPKEGAEVWAKVKSDRLKSVDPGNFLVSWRYGSGTSWAVADDMDHLWWSGLFYPSEHNNEYAEDVFLNIVFYSIGWDLPEDVTLVHEVRSRYFRYNQQKLLLYVLLEFVDSFGANTRGIENQIADVELLKDKSFDQYREMNYEQALALIDEAIVRIESTEANAMALKDKAFFWVYVTEWSAVTGAFCASGLVVYSLLVRRMLYKEVAVTRSRAGEH
;
A
#
# COMPACT_ATOMS: atom_id res chain seq x y z
N MET A 1 -4.60 -17.36 33.82
CA MET A 1 -5.33 -18.19 32.85
C MET A 1 -4.79 -17.83 31.48
N THR A 2 -3.66 -18.43 31.16
CA THR A 2 -2.92 -18.23 29.91
C THR A 2 -3.63 -19.05 28.84
N LEU A 3 -4.20 -18.37 27.84
CA LEU A 3 -4.57 -19.03 26.59
C LEU A 3 -3.25 -19.41 25.91
N ASP A 4 -2.87 -20.67 26.01
CA ASP A 4 -1.88 -21.28 25.14
C ASP A 4 -2.46 -21.28 23.72
N MET A 5 -2.20 -20.18 23.01
CA MET A 5 -2.36 -20.12 21.57
C MET A 5 -1.23 -20.96 20.98
N ILE A 6 -1.51 -22.25 20.83
CA ILE A 6 -0.66 -23.22 20.15
C ILE A 6 -0.56 -22.78 18.68
N ALA A 7 0.41 -21.93 18.35
CA ALA A 7 0.85 -21.68 16.99
C ALA A 7 1.57 -22.93 16.48
N VAL A 8 0.81 -23.94 16.05
CA VAL A 8 1.33 -25.18 15.44
C VAL A 8 1.22 -25.05 13.93
N GLY A 9 2.01 -24.14 13.34
CA GLY A 9 2.05 -23.98 11.88
C GLY A 9 2.72 -25.18 11.20
N GLY A 10 1.99 -25.84 10.30
CA GLY A 10 2.52 -26.86 9.38
C GLY A 10 2.44 -26.33 7.96
N VAL A 11 3.45 -26.63 7.15
CA VAL A 11 3.50 -26.27 5.73
C VAL A 11 2.51 -27.13 4.95
N PHE A 12 1.77 -26.53 4.02
CA PHE A 12 0.93 -27.26 3.09
C PHE A 12 0.96 -26.68 1.68
N TYR A 13 0.57 -27.50 0.72
CA TYR A 13 0.38 -27.15 -0.68
C TYR A 13 -1.05 -27.45 -1.09
N VAL A 14 -1.53 -26.76 -2.12
CA VAL A 14 -2.87 -26.98 -2.68
C VAL A 14 -2.75 -27.74 -3.98
N ARG A 15 -3.55 -28.79 -4.14
CA ARG A 15 -3.66 -29.59 -5.36
C ARG A 15 -5.06 -29.46 -5.95
N VAL A 16 -5.17 -28.95 -7.16
CA VAL A 16 -6.46 -28.83 -7.87
C VAL A 16 -6.92 -30.22 -8.28
N VAL A 17 -8.20 -30.52 -8.04
CA VAL A 17 -8.82 -31.81 -8.40
C VAL A 17 -10.02 -31.66 -9.33
N LYS A 18 -10.68 -30.50 -9.35
CA LYS A 18 -11.74 -30.17 -10.29
C LYS A 18 -11.22 -29.12 -11.28
N THR A 19 -11.31 -29.45 -12.56
CA THR A 19 -10.77 -28.61 -13.63
C THR A 19 -11.83 -27.92 -14.48
N ASP A 20 -13.09 -28.35 -14.37
CA ASP A 20 -14.23 -27.81 -15.11
C ASP A 20 -15.41 -27.51 -14.17
N PRO A 21 -15.95 -26.27 -14.16
CA PRO A 21 -15.44 -25.09 -14.88
C PRO A 21 -14.08 -24.61 -14.36
N PRO A 22 -13.36 -23.75 -15.09
CA PRO A 22 -11.96 -23.44 -14.79
C PRO A 22 -11.76 -22.44 -13.64
N VAL A 23 -12.46 -22.60 -12.52
CA VAL A 23 -12.36 -21.71 -11.35
C VAL A 23 -10.93 -21.69 -10.80
N LEU A 24 -10.29 -22.87 -10.67
CA LEU A 24 -8.90 -23.00 -10.21
C LEU A 24 -7.93 -23.44 -11.31
N SER A 25 -8.40 -24.22 -12.29
CA SER A 25 -7.50 -24.87 -13.26
C SER A 25 -6.81 -23.90 -14.21
N MET A 26 -7.39 -22.72 -14.47
CA MET A 26 -6.74 -21.69 -15.29
C MET A 26 -5.44 -21.14 -14.66
N PHE A 27 -5.26 -21.30 -13.35
CA PHE A 27 -4.05 -20.89 -12.65
C PHE A 27 -2.99 -22.01 -12.57
N LEU A 28 -3.30 -23.23 -13.02
CA LEU A 28 -2.32 -24.33 -13.00
C LEU A 28 -1.07 -24.03 -13.83
N PRO A 29 -1.16 -23.48 -15.07
CA PRO A 29 0.02 -23.08 -15.83
C PRO A 29 0.85 -22.00 -15.13
N LEU A 30 0.21 -21.17 -14.31
CA LEU A 30 0.81 -20.08 -13.54
C LEU A 30 1.44 -20.57 -12.22
N GLY A 31 1.35 -21.88 -11.94
CA GLY A 31 2.02 -22.49 -10.79
C GLY A 31 1.23 -22.42 -9.49
N LEU A 32 -0.11 -22.32 -9.53
CA LEU A 32 -0.97 -22.27 -8.33
C LEU A 32 -0.60 -23.29 -7.24
N GLU A 33 -0.24 -24.53 -7.63
CA GLU A 33 0.08 -25.61 -6.69
C GLU A 33 1.47 -25.50 -6.04
N LYS A 34 2.30 -24.55 -6.48
CA LYS A 34 3.66 -24.33 -5.95
C LYS A 34 3.64 -23.42 -4.72
N TRP A 35 2.55 -22.66 -4.52
CA TRP A 35 2.42 -21.74 -3.41
C TRP A 35 2.24 -22.47 -2.09
N VAL A 36 2.84 -21.91 -1.05
CA VAL A 36 2.93 -22.52 0.26
C VAL A 36 1.94 -21.85 1.21
N GLY A 37 1.08 -22.66 1.81
CA GLY A 37 0.34 -22.26 2.99
C GLY A 37 1.13 -22.53 4.26
N GLY A 38 1.01 -21.65 5.24
CA GLY A 38 1.61 -21.80 6.56
C GLY A 38 0.65 -21.20 7.58
N VAL A 39 0.56 -21.86 8.74
CA VAL A 39 -0.31 -21.61 9.92
C VAL A 39 -1.29 -22.76 10.20
N GLY A 40 -1.54 -23.64 9.23
CA GLY A 40 -2.32 -24.88 9.41
C GLY A 40 -3.51 -24.94 8.46
N PHE A 41 -4.31 -26.00 8.53
CA PHE A 41 -5.54 -26.13 7.76
C PHE A 41 -6.59 -26.92 8.56
N SER A 42 -7.85 -26.59 8.33
CA SER A 42 -9.03 -27.25 8.89
C SER A 42 -9.44 -28.48 8.07
N HIS A 43 -10.09 -29.44 8.73
CA HIS A 43 -10.61 -30.62 8.05
C HIS A 43 -12.02 -30.35 7.51
N LEU A 44 -12.14 -30.23 6.19
CA LEU A 44 -13.44 -30.09 5.53
C LEU A 44 -14.02 -31.47 5.18
N HIS A 45 -15.22 -31.74 5.70
CA HIS A 45 -16.02 -32.94 5.42
C HIS A 45 -17.21 -32.57 4.52
N PRO A 46 -17.12 -32.77 3.19
CA PRO A 46 -18.17 -32.38 2.26
C PRO A 46 -19.43 -33.20 2.51
N LYS A 47 -20.59 -32.53 2.42
CA LYS A 47 -21.90 -33.21 2.42
C LYS A 47 -22.14 -33.86 1.05
N GLU A 48 -23.11 -34.77 1.00
CA GLU A 48 -23.58 -35.33 -0.27
C GLU A 48 -24.01 -34.20 -1.23
N GLY A 49 -23.56 -34.28 -2.49
CA GLY A 49 -23.80 -33.27 -3.52
C GLY A 49 -22.87 -32.05 -3.46
N ALA A 50 -21.91 -31.97 -2.53
CA ALA A 50 -20.87 -30.95 -2.54
C ALA A 50 -19.77 -31.30 -3.56
N GLU A 51 -19.15 -30.27 -4.14
CA GLU A 51 -18.05 -30.39 -5.07
C GLU A 51 -16.73 -30.05 -4.38
N VAL A 52 -15.71 -30.87 -4.56
CA VAL A 52 -14.35 -30.61 -4.09
C VAL A 52 -13.53 -30.05 -5.23
N TRP A 53 -12.96 -28.87 -5.04
CA TRP A 53 -12.20 -28.14 -6.06
C TRP A 53 -10.70 -28.38 -5.95
N ALA A 54 -10.21 -28.41 -4.72
CA ALA A 54 -8.81 -28.65 -4.42
C ALA A 54 -8.65 -29.41 -3.11
N LYS A 55 -7.47 -30.02 -2.96
CA LYS A 55 -7.05 -30.80 -1.80
C LYS A 55 -5.76 -30.25 -1.21
N VAL A 56 -5.61 -30.43 0.09
CA VAL A 56 -4.38 -30.14 0.83
C VAL A 56 -3.38 -31.28 0.61
N LYS A 57 -2.11 -30.92 0.42
CA LYS A 57 -0.96 -31.81 0.50
C LYS A 57 -0.04 -31.31 1.61
N SER A 58 0.11 -32.11 2.67
CA SER A 58 0.98 -31.79 3.81
C SER A 58 1.42 -33.09 4.48
N ASP A 59 2.63 -33.10 5.05
CA ASP A 59 3.13 -34.23 5.84
C ASP A 59 2.34 -34.45 7.14
N ARG A 60 1.56 -33.44 7.57
CA ARG A 60 0.68 -33.53 8.75
C ARG A 60 -0.70 -34.09 8.44
N LEU A 61 -1.06 -34.22 7.16
CA LEU A 61 -2.34 -34.80 6.76
C LEU A 61 -2.28 -36.31 6.96
N LYS A 62 -3.09 -36.86 7.87
CA LYS A 62 -3.14 -38.32 8.05
C LYS A 62 -3.87 -38.94 6.87
N SER A 63 -3.54 -40.18 6.54
CA SER A 63 -4.17 -40.91 5.43
C SER A 63 -5.69 -41.10 5.59
N VAL A 64 -6.21 -41.00 6.81
CA VAL A 64 -7.64 -41.09 7.12
C VAL A 64 -8.38 -39.77 6.91
N ASP A 65 -7.65 -38.65 6.85
CA ASP A 65 -8.24 -37.32 6.73
C ASP A 65 -8.62 -37.06 5.27
N PRO A 66 -9.77 -36.43 5.00
CA PRO A 66 -10.25 -36.24 3.64
C PRO A 66 -9.37 -35.27 2.83
N GLY A 67 -8.66 -34.37 3.51
CA GLY A 67 -7.68 -33.47 2.91
C GLY A 67 -8.27 -32.49 1.91
N ASN A 68 -9.54 -32.08 2.05
CA ASN A 68 -10.15 -31.12 1.14
C ASN A 68 -9.75 -29.70 1.51
N PHE A 69 -9.34 -28.91 0.51
CA PHE A 69 -8.92 -27.52 0.68
C PHE A 69 -10.05 -26.54 0.34
N LEU A 70 -10.70 -26.71 -0.81
CA LEU A 70 -11.77 -25.84 -1.27
C LEU A 70 -12.96 -26.70 -1.69
N VAL A 71 -14.12 -26.40 -1.13
CA VAL A 71 -15.37 -27.14 -1.34
C VAL A 71 -16.49 -26.14 -1.64
N SER A 72 -17.33 -26.43 -2.62
CA SER A 72 -18.57 -25.71 -2.85
C SER A 72 -19.78 -26.60 -2.66
N TRP A 73 -20.91 -26.01 -2.32
CA TRP A 73 -22.19 -26.69 -2.30
C TRP A 73 -23.27 -25.76 -2.82
N ARG A 74 -24.03 -26.24 -3.81
CA ARG A 74 -25.16 -25.49 -4.36
C ARG A 74 -26.42 -25.84 -3.59
N TYR A 75 -27.06 -24.83 -3.03
CA TYR A 75 -28.32 -24.96 -2.29
C TYR A 75 -29.34 -23.95 -2.82
N GLY A 76 -30.41 -24.45 -3.44
CA GLY A 76 -31.34 -23.62 -4.20
C GLY A 76 -30.63 -22.90 -5.34
N SER A 77 -30.78 -21.57 -5.39
CA SER A 77 -30.09 -20.71 -6.37
C SER A 77 -28.72 -20.21 -5.89
N GLY A 78 -28.31 -20.49 -4.65
CA GLY A 78 -27.06 -20.01 -4.07
C GLY A 78 -25.94 -21.04 -4.12
N THR A 79 -24.71 -20.55 -4.20
CA THR A 79 -23.50 -21.37 -4.04
C THR A 79 -22.80 -20.96 -2.75
N SER A 80 -22.61 -21.92 -1.84
CA SER A 80 -21.82 -21.74 -0.62
C SER A 80 -20.43 -22.35 -0.80
N TRP A 81 -19.43 -21.72 -0.20
CA TRP A 81 -18.04 -22.18 -0.25
C TRP A 81 -17.48 -22.36 1.15
N ALA A 82 -16.61 -23.36 1.30
CA ALA A 82 -15.80 -23.57 2.47
C ALA A 82 -14.35 -23.78 2.03
N VAL A 83 -13.44 -23.07 2.70
CA VAL A 83 -12.00 -23.18 2.51
C VAL A 83 -11.38 -23.70 3.80
N ALA A 84 -10.36 -24.53 3.68
CA ALA A 84 -9.67 -25.17 4.79
C ALA A 84 -8.64 -24.25 5.47
N ASP A 85 -8.42 -23.05 4.94
CA ASP A 85 -7.45 -22.08 5.45
C ASP A 85 -8.16 -20.73 5.61
N ASP A 86 -7.62 -19.89 6.48
CA ASP A 86 -8.16 -18.55 6.69
C ASP A 86 -7.65 -17.63 5.57
N MET A 87 -8.52 -16.76 5.05
CA MET A 87 -8.21 -15.92 3.89
C MET A 87 -7.16 -14.83 4.16
N ASP A 88 -6.76 -14.67 5.41
CA ASP A 88 -5.72 -13.76 5.88
C ASP A 88 -4.37 -14.47 6.14
N HIS A 89 -4.29 -15.79 5.87
CA HIS A 89 -3.07 -16.60 5.96
C HIS A 89 -2.27 -16.67 4.66
N LEU A 90 -1.02 -17.17 4.79
CA LEU A 90 0.04 -17.14 3.77
C LEU A 90 -0.36 -17.57 2.35
N TRP A 91 -1.25 -18.56 2.20
CA TRP A 91 -1.67 -19.01 0.88
C TRP A 91 -2.55 -17.98 0.17
N TRP A 92 -3.31 -17.18 0.92
CA TRP A 92 -4.23 -16.16 0.41
C TRP A 92 -3.67 -14.74 0.48
N SER A 93 -2.92 -14.43 1.53
CA SER A 93 -2.52 -13.07 1.85
C SER A 93 -1.17 -13.03 2.56
N GLY A 94 -0.38 -12.03 2.21
CA GLY A 94 0.85 -11.66 2.91
C GLY A 94 0.67 -10.72 4.09
N LEU A 95 -0.57 -10.32 4.41
CA LEU A 95 -0.83 -9.19 5.30
C LEU A 95 -0.32 -9.45 6.74
N PHE A 96 -0.62 -10.62 7.29
CA PHE A 96 -0.21 -10.98 8.66
C PHE A 96 1.09 -11.78 8.72
N TYR A 97 1.49 -12.36 7.59
CA TYR A 97 2.69 -13.16 7.47
C TYR A 97 3.41 -12.81 6.16
N PRO A 98 4.16 -11.69 6.11
CA PRO A 98 4.89 -11.32 4.91
C PRO A 98 5.91 -12.39 4.56
N SER A 99 5.78 -13.00 3.38
CA SER A 99 6.73 -13.97 2.87
C SER A 99 7.03 -13.70 1.39
N GLU A 100 8.20 -14.13 0.91
CA GLU A 100 8.54 -14.15 -0.51
C GLU A 100 7.72 -15.20 -1.30
N HIS A 101 6.78 -15.89 -0.64
CA HIS A 101 6.05 -17.04 -1.15
C HIS A 101 4.52 -16.84 -1.11
N ASN A 102 4.05 -15.60 -1.03
CA ASN A 102 2.62 -15.31 -1.10
C ASN A 102 2.11 -15.62 -2.51
N ASN A 103 0.94 -16.24 -2.59
CA ASN A 103 0.31 -16.54 -3.87
C ASN A 103 -0.09 -15.25 -4.62
N GLU A 104 0.66 -14.96 -5.68
CA GLU A 104 0.45 -13.80 -6.56
C GLU A 104 -0.99 -13.71 -7.11
N TYR A 105 -1.65 -14.86 -7.31
CA TYR A 105 -2.97 -14.95 -7.91
C TYR A 105 -4.09 -15.22 -6.90
N ALA A 106 -3.83 -15.09 -5.60
CA ALA A 106 -4.84 -15.40 -4.57
C ALA A 106 -6.12 -14.56 -4.70
N GLU A 107 -5.98 -13.25 -4.98
CA GLU A 107 -7.12 -12.36 -5.18
C GLU A 107 -7.91 -12.71 -6.45
N ASP A 108 -7.21 -13.12 -7.52
CA ASP A 108 -7.85 -13.55 -8.76
C ASP A 108 -8.62 -14.86 -8.56
N VAL A 109 -8.06 -15.80 -7.80
CA VAL A 109 -8.74 -17.05 -7.40
C VAL A 109 -10.01 -16.72 -6.61
N PHE A 110 -9.94 -15.80 -5.65
CA PHE A 110 -11.11 -15.38 -4.89
C PHE A 110 -12.20 -14.77 -5.78
N LEU A 111 -11.81 -13.90 -6.71
CA LEU A 111 -12.79 -13.29 -7.62
C LEU A 111 -13.40 -14.30 -8.59
N ASN A 112 -12.66 -15.32 -9.03
CA ASN A 112 -13.23 -16.43 -9.79
C ASN A 112 -14.28 -17.22 -8.99
N ILE A 113 -14.04 -17.45 -7.69
CA ILE A 113 -15.02 -18.05 -6.79
C ILE A 113 -16.30 -17.21 -6.77
N VAL A 114 -16.18 -15.88 -6.66
CA VAL A 114 -17.32 -14.95 -6.68
C VAL A 114 -18.06 -15.01 -8.02
N PHE A 115 -17.35 -14.87 -9.14
CA PHE A 115 -17.95 -14.88 -10.49
C PHE A 115 -18.70 -16.17 -10.77
N TYR A 116 -18.09 -17.32 -10.48
CA TYR A 116 -18.78 -18.60 -10.58
C TYR A 116 -20.02 -18.68 -9.70
N SER A 117 -19.95 -18.15 -8.47
CA SER A 117 -21.07 -18.20 -7.52
C SER A 117 -22.29 -17.42 -8.00
N ILE A 118 -22.07 -16.31 -8.70
CA ILE A 118 -23.14 -15.47 -9.26
C ILE A 118 -23.52 -15.83 -10.69
N GLY A 119 -22.88 -16.87 -11.26
CA GLY A 119 -23.14 -17.34 -12.62
C GLY A 119 -22.61 -16.40 -13.71
N TRP A 120 -21.58 -15.61 -13.41
CA TRP A 120 -20.85 -14.84 -14.42
C TRP A 120 -19.83 -15.72 -15.12
N ASP A 121 -19.53 -15.35 -16.36
CA ASP A 121 -18.46 -15.99 -17.12
C ASP A 121 -17.11 -15.75 -16.44
N LEU A 122 -16.29 -16.80 -16.41
CA LEU A 122 -14.90 -16.72 -15.95
C LEU A 122 -14.05 -16.11 -17.06
N PRO A 123 -13.00 -15.33 -16.71
CA PRO A 123 -12.14 -14.72 -17.72
C PRO A 123 -11.40 -15.76 -18.56
N GLU A 124 -11.26 -15.52 -19.86
CA GLU A 124 -10.51 -16.42 -20.74
C GLU A 124 -8.99 -16.31 -20.50
N ASP A 125 -8.51 -15.09 -20.26
CA ASP A 125 -7.11 -14.80 -19.94
C ASP A 125 -6.99 -14.18 -18.55
N VAL A 126 -6.63 -15.01 -17.57
CA VAL A 126 -6.48 -14.56 -16.19
C VAL A 126 -5.23 -13.71 -15.98
N THR A 127 -4.22 -13.84 -16.83
CA THR A 127 -2.99 -13.03 -16.72
C THR A 127 -3.27 -11.58 -17.11
N LEU A 128 -4.10 -11.37 -18.14
CA LEU A 128 -4.56 -10.04 -18.53
C LEU A 128 -5.41 -9.40 -17.43
N VAL A 129 -6.31 -10.18 -16.81
CA VAL A 129 -7.13 -9.68 -15.69
C VAL A 129 -6.26 -9.31 -14.48
N HIS A 130 -5.31 -10.18 -14.13
CA HIS A 130 -4.35 -9.92 -13.06
C HIS A 130 -3.58 -8.62 -13.33
N GLU A 131 -3.07 -8.43 -14.54
CA GLU A 131 -2.32 -7.24 -14.91
C GLU A 131 -3.16 -5.96 -14.76
N VAL A 132 -4.42 -5.96 -15.21
CA VAL A 132 -5.33 -4.82 -15.04
C VAL A 132 -5.57 -4.51 -13.57
N ARG A 133 -5.81 -5.53 -12.73
CA ARG A 133 -5.99 -5.37 -11.27
C ARG A 133 -4.74 -4.81 -10.61
N SER A 134 -3.56 -5.31 -10.97
CA SER A 134 -2.27 -4.82 -10.51
C SER A 134 -2.02 -3.36 -10.92
N ARG A 135 -2.48 -2.94 -12.12
CA ARG A 135 -2.43 -1.53 -12.53
C ARG A 135 -3.36 -0.64 -11.73
N TYR A 136 -4.58 -1.07 -11.41
CA TYR A 136 -5.45 -0.30 -10.51
C TYR A 136 -4.83 -0.14 -9.12
N PHE A 137 -4.21 -1.21 -8.59
CA PHE A 137 -3.53 -1.13 -7.30
C PHE A 137 -2.39 -0.11 -7.33
N ARG A 138 -1.50 -0.19 -8.33
CA ARG A 138 -0.40 0.78 -8.53
C ARG A 138 -0.92 2.22 -8.64
N TYR A 139 -1.93 2.44 -9.47
CA TYR A 139 -2.54 3.76 -9.64
C TYR A 139 -3.05 4.32 -8.31
N ASN A 140 -3.78 3.50 -7.53
CA ASN A 140 -4.28 3.91 -6.22
C ASN A 140 -3.14 4.24 -5.24
N GLN A 141 -2.04 3.49 -5.25
CA GLN A 141 -0.87 3.80 -4.41
C GLN A 141 -0.25 5.16 -4.78
N GLN A 142 -0.04 5.42 -6.08
CA GLN A 142 0.48 6.69 -6.59
C GLN A 142 -0.42 7.87 -6.20
N LYS A 143 -1.72 7.74 -6.43
CA LYS A 143 -2.73 8.75 -6.05
C LYS A 143 -2.72 9.04 -4.54
N LEU A 144 -2.66 8.01 -3.70
CA LEU A 144 -2.63 8.20 -2.24
C LEU A 144 -1.35 8.95 -1.81
N LEU A 145 -0.19 8.58 -2.36
CA LEU A 145 1.07 9.27 -2.08
C LEU A 145 1.02 10.73 -2.54
N LEU A 146 0.43 10.99 -3.70
CA LEU A 146 0.24 12.33 -4.23
C LEU A 146 -0.66 13.19 -3.32
N TYR A 147 -1.77 12.66 -2.80
CA TYR A 147 -2.59 13.39 -1.83
C TYR A 147 -1.85 13.71 -0.55
N VAL A 148 -1.07 12.77 -0.02
CA VAL A 148 -0.23 13.02 1.17
C VAL A 148 0.77 14.14 0.90
N LEU A 149 1.40 14.16 -0.29
CA LEU A 149 2.29 15.24 -0.69
C LEU A 149 1.55 16.59 -0.79
N LEU A 150 0.34 16.60 -1.34
CA LEU A 150 -0.45 17.82 -1.45
C LEU A 150 -0.86 18.37 -0.09
N GLU A 151 -1.34 17.53 0.83
CA GLU A 151 -1.66 17.94 2.20
C GLU A 151 -0.43 18.51 2.91
N PHE A 152 0.72 17.86 2.73
CA PHE A 152 1.99 18.36 3.26
C PHE A 152 2.34 19.74 2.71
N VAL A 153 2.24 19.95 1.39
CA VAL A 153 2.61 21.22 0.74
C VAL A 153 1.58 22.33 1.00
N ASP A 154 0.29 21.99 1.13
CA ASP A 154 -0.78 22.91 1.56
C ASP A 154 -0.55 23.42 2.99
N SER A 155 0.00 22.58 3.88
CA SER A 155 0.36 23.01 5.25
C SER A 155 1.40 24.15 5.29
N PHE A 156 2.17 24.35 4.22
CA PHE A 156 3.08 25.49 4.03
C PHE A 156 2.44 26.67 3.29
N GLY A 157 1.15 26.61 2.99
CA GLY A 157 0.37 27.67 2.34
C GLY A 157 0.48 27.72 0.82
N ALA A 158 0.91 26.63 0.17
CA ALA A 158 0.95 26.57 -1.29
C ALA A 158 -0.44 26.30 -1.87
N ASN A 159 -0.73 26.83 -3.07
CA ASN A 159 -1.99 26.59 -3.75
C ASN A 159 -1.97 25.24 -4.51
N THR A 160 -2.64 24.22 -3.99
CA THR A 160 -2.71 22.85 -4.53
C THR A 160 -3.79 22.65 -5.60
N ARG A 161 -4.73 23.59 -5.76
CA ARG A 161 -5.94 23.45 -6.59
C ARG A 161 -5.64 23.06 -8.04
N GLY A 162 -4.52 23.54 -8.59
CA GLY A 162 -4.10 23.20 -9.94
C GLY A 162 -3.74 21.71 -10.10
N ILE A 163 -3.14 21.11 -9.08
CA ILE A 163 -2.79 19.69 -9.07
C ILE A 163 -4.03 18.84 -8.77
N GLU A 164 -4.89 19.27 -7.84
CA GLU A 164 -6.16 18.59 -7.54
C GLU A 164 -7.05 18.44 -8.78
N ASN A 165 -7.13 19.49 -9.62
CA ASN A 165 -7.85 19.42 -10.89
C ASN A 165 -7.21 18.41 -11.86
N GLN A 166 -5.88 18.34 -11.93
CA GLN A 166 -5.19 17.34 -12.75
C GLN A 166 -5.51 15.92 -12.28
N ILE A 167 -5.52 15.68 -10.97
CA ILE A 167 -5.93 14.39 -10.40
C ILE A 167 -7.36 14.06 -10.81
N ALA A 168 -8.28 15.02 -10.70
CA ALA A 168 -9.68 14.83 -11.10
C ALA A 168 -9.82 14.47 -12.59
N ASP A 169 -9.03 15.09 -13.47
CA ASP A 169 -9.03 14.76 -14.91
C ASP A 169 -8.50 13.34 -15.18
N VAL A 170 -7.50 12.90 -14.42
CA VAL A 170 -6.95 11.53 -14.52
C VAL A 170 -7.94 10.50 -13.98
N GLU A 171 -8.69 10.81 -12.92
CA GLU A 171 -9.74 9.93 -12.40
C GLU A 171 -10.80 9.59 -13.45
N LEU A 172 -11.15 10.54 -14.32
CA LEU A 172 -12.08 10.28 -15.42
C LEU A 172 -11.56 9.19 -16.38
N LEU A 173 -10.25 9.07 -16.57
CA LEU A 173 -9.66 7.99 -17.38
C LEU A 173 -9.67 6.67 -16.65
N LYS A 174 -9.31 6.67 -15.36
CA LYS A 174 -9.38 5.47 -14.53
C LYS A 174 -10.81 4.95 -14.40
N ASP A 175 -11.81 5.82 -14.35
CA ASP A 175 -13.22 5.41 -14.32
C ASP A 175 -13.68 4.84 -15.67
N LYS A 176 -13.28 5.43 -16.80
CA LYS A 176 -13.49 4.82 -18.13
C LYS A 176 -12.82 3.44 -18.26
N SER A 177 -11.61 3.30 -17.72
CA SER A 177 -10.93 1.99 -17.64
C SER A 177 -11.78 1.00 -16.84
N PHE A 178 -12.33 1.43 -15.69
CA PHE A 178 -13.16 0.59 -14.84
C PHE A 178 -14.48 0.21 -15.50
N ASP A 179 -15.06 1.10 -16.30
CA ASP A 179 -16.22 0.79 -17.13
C ASP A 179 -15.91 -0.36 -18.10
N GLN A 180 -14.77 -0.30 -18.80
CA GLN A 180 -14.32 -1.36 -19.70
C GLN A 180 -14.00 -2.67 -18.96
N TYR A 181 -13.43 -2.59 -17.77
CA TYR A 181 -13.18 -3.75 -16.92
C TYR A 181 -14.47 -4.48 -16.54
N ARG A 182 -15.55 -3.74 -16.22
CA ARG A 182 -16.87 -4.33 -15.90
C ARG A 182 -17.54 -4.96 -17.11
N GLU A 183 -17.25 -4.43 -18.30
CA GLU A 183 -17.69 -5.00 -19.59
C GLU A 183 -16.81 -6.18 -20.04
N MET A 184 -15.84 -6.59 -19.23
CA MET A 184 -14.84 -7.64 -19.55
C MET A 184 -13.94 -7.30 -20.75
N ASN A 185 -13.90 -6.04 -21.18
CA ASN A 185 -13.01 -5.53 -22.21
C ASN A 185 -11.62 -5.23 -21.61
N TYR A 186 -10.92 -6.27 -21.15
CA TYR A 186 -9.69 -6.12 -20.35
C TYR A 186 -8.54 -5.46 -21.10
N GLU A 187 -8.40 -5.67 -22.41
CA GLU A 187 -7.38 -5.01 -23.23
C GLU A 187 -7.56 -3.49 -23.24
N GLN A 188 -8.80 -3.04 -23.44
CA GLN A 188 -9.13 -1.61 -23.44
C GLN A 188 -9.03 -1.01 -22.04
N ALA A 189 -9.43 -1.77 -21.01
CA ALA A 189 -9.24 -1.38 -19.62
C ALA A 189 -7.75 -1.16 -19.33
N LEU A 190 -6.89 -2.11 -19.71
CA LEU A 190 -5.44 -2.04 -19.53
C LEU A 190 -4.84 -0.79 -20.19
N ALA A 191 -5.18 -0.54 -21.46
CA ALA A 191 -4.71 0.64 -22.18
C ALA A 191 -5.09 1.96 -21.50
N LEU A 192 -6.34 2.05 -21.00
CA LEU A 192 -6.83 3.26 -20.31
C LEU A 192 -6.19 3.47 -18.93
N ILE A 193 -5.97 2.39 -18.15
CA ILE A 193 -5.34 2.53 -16.83
C ILE A 193 -3.84 2.82 -16.96
N ASP A 194 -3.16 2.26 -17.96
CA ASP A 194 -1.77 2.61 -18.26
C ASP A 194 -1.65 4.08 -18.66
N GLU A 195 -2.57 4.60 -19.48
CA GLU A 195 -2.64 6.04 -19.79
C GLU A 195 -2.86 6.88 -18.52
N ALA A 196 -3.76 6.46 -17.63
CA ALA A 196 -4.01 7.14 -16.36
C ALA A 196 -2.77 7.16 -15.47
N ILE A 197 -2.00 6.06 -15.41
CA ILE A 197 -0.73 5.98 -14.67
C ILE A 197 0.31 6.95 -15.24
N VAL A 198 0.48 7.00 -16.57
CA VAL A 198 1.40 7.97 -17.19
C VAL A 198 1.02 9.42 -16.84
N ARG A 199 -0.29 9.73 -16.82
CA ARG A 199 -0.76 11.08 -16.49
C ARG A 199 -0.63 11.39 -15.00
N ILE A 200 -0.87 10.43 -14.09
CA ILE A 200 -0.68 10.66 -12.65
C ILE A 200 0.80 10.90 -12.34
N GLU A 201 1.72 10.17 -12.98
CA GLU A 201 3.17 10.39 -12.84
C GLU A 201 3.58 11.79 -13.31
N SER A 202 2.99 12.30 -14.40
CA SER A 202 3.21 13.68 -14.83
C SER A 202 2.67 14.71 -13.83
N THR A 203 1.57 14.37 -13.15
CA THR A 203 0.94 15.21 -12.11
C THR A 203 1.79 15.21 -10.84
N GLU A 204 2.40 14.08 -10.47
CA GLU A 204 3.36 13.97 -9.37
C GLU A 204 4.59 14.86 -9.60
N ALA A 205 5.11 14.91 -10.84
CA ALA A 205 6.22 15.80 -11.18
C ALA A 205 5.86 17.29 -10.98
N ASN A 206 4.63 17.69 -11.33
CA ASN A 206 4.13 19.04 -11.09
C ASN A 206 3.97 19.34 -9.58
N ALA A 207 3.51 18.36 -8.80
CA ALA A 207 3.39 18.49 -7.35
C ALA A 207 4.76 18.63 -6.66
N MET A 208 5.78 17.90 -7.14
CA MET A 208 7.16 18.06 -6.68
C MET A 208 7.71 19.46 -6.97
N ALA A 209 7.43 20.03 -8.14
CA ALA A 209 7.81 21.41 -8.43
C ALA A 209 7.07 22.43 -7.53
N LEU A 210 5.84 22.13 -7.11
CA LEU A 210 5.10 22.96 -6.15
C LEU A 210 5.72 22.88 -4.75
N LYS A 211 6.09 21.67 -4.31
CA LYS A 211 6.83 21.44 -3.06
C LYS A 211 8.11 22.28 -2.99
N ASP A 212 8.91 22.27 -4.06
CA ASP A 212 10.18 23.01 -4.09
C ASP A 212 9.97 24.52 -3.93
N LYS A 213 8.90 25.07 -4.53
CA LYS A 213 8.52 26.48 -4.37
C LYS A 213 8.06 26.80 -2.95
N ALA A 214 7.33 25.90 -2.30
CA ALA A 214 6.90 26.08 -0.92
C ALA A 214 8.12 26.11 0.03
N PHE A 215 9.04 25.16 -0.14
CA PHE A 215 10.25 25.07 0.67
C PHE A 215 11.19 26.25 0.49
N PHE A 216 11.26 26.83 -0.71
CA PHE A 216 12.06 28.03 -0.93
C PHE A 216 11.72 29.15 0.07
N TRP A 217 10.43 29.41 0.31
CA TRP A 217 10.01 30.44 1.25
C TRP A 217 10.30 30.09 2.70
N VAL A 218 10.15 28.82 3.08
CA VAL A 218 10.55 28.33 4.40
C VAL A 218 12.03 28.62 4.64
N TYR A 219 12.91 28.25 3.70
CA TYR A 219 14.33 28.52 3.80
C TYR A 219 14.61 30.02 3.92
N VAL A 220 14.01 30.87 3.08
CA VAL A 220 14.21 32.32 3.15
C VAL A 220 13.84 32.90 4.52
N THR A 221 12.73 32.45 5.10
CA THR A 221 12.29 32.91 6.44
C THR A 221 13.22 32.42 7.55
N GLU A 222 13.67 31.17 7.48
CA GLU A 222 14.62 30.61 8.44
C GLU A 222 15.96 31.36 8.38
N TRP A 223 16.53 31.54 7.19
CA TRP A 223 17.77 32.29 6.99
C TRP A 223 17.65 33.74 7.48
N SER A 224 16.52 34.39 7.23
CA SER A 224 16.25 35.75 7.71
C SER A 224 16.15 35.80 9.23
N ALA A 225 15.48 34.83 9.86
CA ALA A 225 15.36 34.75 11.32
C ALA A 225 16.71 34.47 12.00
N VAL A 226 17.49 33.53 11.48
CA VAL A 226 18.83 33.19 11.99
C VAL A 226 19.77 34.38 11.85
N THR A 227 19.77 35.03 10.69
CA THR A 227 20.60 36.22 10.44
C THR A 227 20.17 37.39 11.32
N GLY A 228 18.85 37.62 11.47
CA GLY A 228 18.32 38.66 12.35
C GLY A 228 18.69 38.45 13.81
N ALA A 229 18.55 37.23 14.32
CA ALA A 229 18.96 36.87 15.68
C ALA A 229 20.48 37.05 15.89
N PHE A 230 21.29 36.65 14.91
CA PHE A 230 22.74 36.85 14.93
C PHE A 230 23.12 38.34 14.97
N CYS A 231 22.55 39.16 14.07
CA CYS A 231 22.80 40.60 14.04
C CYS A 231 22.34 41.30 15.33
N ALA A 232 21.16 40.95 15.85
CA ALA A 232 20.65 41.52 17.10
C ALA A 232 21.56 41.19 18.29
N SER A 233 21.96 39.91 18.42
CA SER A 233 22.85 39.49 19.51
C SER A 233 24.23 40.17 19.40
N GLY A 234 24.78 40.27 18.17
CA GLY A 234 26.01 41.01 17.89
C GLY A 234 25.92 42.50 18.26
N LEU A 235 24.82 43.17 17.89
CA LEU A 235 24.60 44.57 18.26
C LEU A 235 24.52 44.77 19.78
N VAL A 236 23.78 43.91 20.49
CA VAL A 236 23.67 43.97 21.96
C VAL A 236 25.05 43.80 22.61
N VAL A 237 25.83 42.81 22.19
CA VAL A 237 27.18 42.58 22.71
C VAL A 237 28.08 43.76 22.40
N TYR A 238 28.07 44.27 21.17
CA TYR A 238 28.85 45.43 20.77
C TYR A 238 28.50 46.67 21.60
N SER A 239 27.22 47.00 21.75
CA SER A 239 26.77 48.14 22.56
C SER A 239 27.20 48.01 24.02
N LEU A 240 27.14 46.81 24.61
CA LEU A 240 27.63 46.55 25.97
C LEU A 240 29.15 46.73 26.08
N LEU A 241 29.92 46.25 25.11
CA LEU A 241 31.38 46.39 25.08
C LEU A 241 31.81 47.85 24.91
N VAL A 242 31.19 48.60 24.02
CA VAL A 242 31.46 50.04 23.82
C VAL A 242 31.11 50.83 25.08
N ARG A 243 29.95 50.56 25.69
CA ARG A 243 29.58 51.17 26.98
C ARG A 243 30.62 50.85 28.06
N ARG A 244 31.06 49.59 28.17
CA ARG A 244 32.12 49.20 29.12
C ARG A 244 33.45 49.91 28.86
N MET A 245 33.78 50.19 27.60
CA MET A 245 34.99 50.91 27.22
C MET A 245 34.92 52.40 27.59
N LEU A 246 33.78 53.06 27.33
CA LEU A 246 33.58 54.49 27.61
C LEU A 246 33.46 54.80 29.11
N TYR A 247 32.89 53.90 29.90
CA TYR A 247 32.73 54.07 31.37
C TYR A 247 33.93 53.56 32.18
N LYS A 248 35.05 53.23 31.53
CA LYS A 248 36.31 52.96 32.24
C LYS A 248 36.93 54.29 32.66
N GLU A 249 36.36 54.91 33.68
CA GLU A 249 36.88 56.14 34.27
C GLU A 249 38.33 55.95 34.71
N VAL A 250 39.12 56.92 34.30
CA VAL A 250 40.53 57.06 34.62
C VAL A 250 40.64 57.42 36.11
N ALA A 251 40.86 56.43 36.97
CA ALA A 251 41.38 56.67 38.30
C ALA A 251 42.87 57.08 38.19
N VAL A 252 43.14 58.32 37.76
CA VAL A 252 44.45 58.94 38.02
C VAL A 252 44.44 59.42 39.46
N THR A 253 45.02 58.63 40.36
CA THR A 253 45.37 59.11 41.69
C THR A 253 46.58 60.03 41.56
N ARG A 254 46.34 61.33 41.38
CA ARG A 254 47.37 62.37 41.45
C ARG A 254 47.68 62.62 42.93
N SER A 255 48.69 61.94 43.47
CA SER A 255 49.30 62.33 44.75
C SER A 255 50.40 63.35 44.48
N ARG A 256 50.14 64.63 44.79
CA ARG A 256 51.17 65.66 44.93
C ARG A 256 50.84 66.55 46.14
N ALA A 257 51.85 66.62 47.02
CA ALA A 257 52.22 67.69 47.94
C ALA A 257 51.53 67.85 49.31
N GLY A 258 52.41 67.83 50.32
CA GLY A 258 52.36 68.42 51.66
C GLY A 258 53.52 67.79 52.43
N GLU A 259 54.78 68.22 52.28
CA GLU A 259 55.44 69.41 52.86
C GLU A 259 55.24 69.60 54.38
N HIS A 260 56.39 69.51 55.07
CA HIS A 260 56.75 69.73 56.48
C HIS A 260 56.51 68.62 57.50
#